data_AF-A0A0C2GJJ3-F1
#
_entry.id   AF-A0A0C2GJJ3-F1
#
_cell.length_a   1.000
_cell.length_b   1.000
_cell.length_c   1.000
_cell.angle_alpha   90.00
_cell.angle_beta   90.00
_cell.angle_gamma   90.00
#
_symmetry.space_group_name_H-M   'P 1'
#
loop_
_entity.id
_entity.type
_entity.pdbx_description
1 polymer ?
#
loop_
_entity_poly.entity_id
_entity_poly.type
_entity_poly.pdbx_seq_one_letter_code
_entity_poly.pdbx_strand_id
1 'polypeptide(L)'
;MMLGEKKLRYLLKGQIFGFESVFGFFSLNLFSKAENMTWGKGLGCDFVKKSCLTWMKSPYGPYPFCTQEYDMRCNADRKSKVSCNLIRSSSRVPAEYDYNSPNLFKDENNKPIAAYGQEQIADYCPYYRVNISLHWF
;
A
#
# COMPACT_ATOMS: atom_id res chain seq x y z
N MET A 1 -2.11 -2.29 6.13
CA MET A 1 -1.16 -1.44 5.39
C MET A 1 0.21 -2.04 5.63
N MET A 2 0.90 -2.53 4.59
CA MET A 2 2.22 -3.17 4.74
C MET A 2 3.19 -2.14 5.31
N LEU A 3 3.55 -2.30 6.57
CA LEU A 3 4.66 -1.61 7.20
C LEU A 3 5.92 -2.38 6.81
N GLY A 4 6.88 -1.69 6.19
CA GLY A 4 8.14 -2.29 5.78
C GLY A 4 8.89 -2.98 6.88
N GLU A 5 9.68 -3.97 6.47
CA GLU A 5 10.51 -4.81 7.31
C GLU A 5 11.42 -4.01 8.27
N LYS A 6 11.77 -2.75 7.94
CA LYS A 6 12.57 -1.88 8.81
C LYS A 6 11.77 -0.99 9.76
N LYS A 7 10.50 -0.67 9.46
CA LYS A 7 9.61 0.05 10.40
C LYS A 7 8.91 -0.88 11.39
N LEU A 8 8.97 -2.20 11.14
CA LEU A 8 8.58 -3.23 12.11
C LEU A 8 9.30 -3.06 13.47
N ARG A 9 10.49 -2.46 13.52
CA ARG A 9 11.20 -2.27 14.80
C ARG A 9 10.61 -1.18 15.71
N TYR A 10 9.81 -0.26 15.18
CA TYR A 10 9.26 0.88 15.94
C TYR A 10 7.72 0.95 15.97
N LEU A 11 7.01 0.09 15.25
CA LEU A 11 5.54 0.04 15.24
C LEU A 11 5.00 -1.38 15.53
N LEU A 12 5.65 -2.12 16.43
CA LEU A 12 5.12 -3.37 17.00
C LEU A 12 4.04 -3.16 18.07
N LYS A 13 3.18 -2.17 17.88
CA LYS A 13 1.95 -1.99 18.67
C LYS A 13 0.86 -1.46 17.73
N GLY A 14 0.32 -2.30 16.86
CA GLY A 14 -0.83 -1.89 16.03
C GLY A 14 -1.34 -2.89 15.00
N GLN A 15 -0.51 -3.82 14.53
CA GLN A 15 -0.96 -4.93 13.67
C GLN A 15 -1.38 -6.13 14.55
N ILE A 16 -2.34 -5.88 15.45
CA ILE A 16 -2.78 -6.79 16.50
C ILE A 16 -3.90 -7.67 15.96
N PHE A 17 -3.59 -8.87 15.50
CA PHE A 17 -4.45 -10.06 15.64
C PHE A 17 -3.68 -11.40 15.49
N GLY A 18 -2.35 -11.35 15.34
CA GLY A 18 -1.48 -12.53 15.33
C GLY A 18 -0.21 -12.34 16.17
N PHE A 19 -0.20 -11.39 17.11
CA PHE A 19 0.85 -11.35 18.14
C PHE A 19 0.38 -12.29 19.23
N GLU A 20 1.00 -13.46 19.37
CA GLU A 20 0.73 -14.37 20.48
C GLU A 20 0.63 -13.56 21.78
N SER A 21 -0.53 -13.67 22.40
CA SER A 21 -0.83 -13.09 23.70
C SER A 21 0.07 -13.73 24.75
N VAL A 22 1.22 -13.13 25.06
CA VAL A 22 2.04 -13.53 26.22
C VAL A 22 1.50 -12.94 27.53
N PHE A 23 0.38 -12.21 27.48
CA PHE A 23 -0.36 -11.80 28.68
C PHE A 23 -1.70 -12.52 28.73
N GLY A 24 -1.68 -13.71 29.31
CA GLY A 24 -2.86 -14.51 29.54
C GLY A 24 -3.77 -13.90 30.60
N PHE A 25 -4.68 -13.01 30.21
CA PHE A 25 -5.92 -12.75 30.92
C PHE A 25 -7.00 -12.33 29.91
N PHE A 26 -8.08 -13.13 29.86
CA PHE A 26 -9.29 -13.06 29.02
C PHE A 26 -9.19 -13.58 27.57
N SER A 27 -9.59 -14.84 27.37
CA SER A 27 -10.01 -15.38 26.06
C SER A 27 -11.39 -14.86 25.68
N LEU A 28 -11.46 -13.62 25.19
CA LEU A 28 -12.56 -13.18 24.36
C LEU A 28 -12.26 -13.60 22.91
N ASN A 29 -13.22 -14.21 22.22
CA ASN A 29 -13.10 -14.55 20.80
C ASN A 29 -13.11 -13.26 19.97
N LEU A 30 -12.01 -12.50 19.94
CA LEU A 30 -11.93 -11.26 19.16
C LEU A 30 -11.96 -11.52 17.64
N PHE A 31 -11.67 -12.74 17.18
CA PHE A 31 -11.70 -13.09 15.76
C PHE A 31 -13.10 -12.95 15.14
N SER A 32 -14.18 -13.19 15.90
CA SER A 32 -15.55 -13.05 15.41
C SER A 32 -16.03 -11.60 15.29
N LYS A 33 -15.27 -10.64 15.84
CA LYS A 33 -15.54 -9.20 15.76
C LYS A 33 -14.57 -8.44 14.86
N ALA A 34 -13.65 -9.14 14.20
CA ALA A 34 -12.68 -8.51 13.30
C ALA A 34 -13.39 -8.00 12.03
N GLU A 35 -13.17 -6.74 11.70
CA GLU A 35 -13.65 -6.17 10.43
C GLU A 35 -12.87 -6.79 9.25
N ASN A 36 -13.58 -7.02 8.16
CA ASN A 36 -13.00 -7.62 6.97
C ASN A 36 -12.16 -6.59 6.19
N MET A 37 -10.84 -6.71 6.24
CA MET A 37 -9.93 -5.91 5.41
C MET A 37 -9.79 -6.56 4.03
N THR A 38 -10.32 -5.90 2.99
CA THR A 38 -10.24 -6.39 1.59
C THR A 38 -8.85 -6.20 0.98
N TRP A 39 -8.11 -5.17 1.42
CA TRP A 39 -6.77 -4.88 0.93
C TRP A 39 -5.78 -5.98 1.33
N GLY A 40 -5.11 -6.58 0.34
CA GLY A 40 -4.12 -7.63 0.56
C GLY A 40 -4.70 -9.02 0.85
N LYS A 41 -6.02 -9.18 0.89
CA LYS A 41 -6.67 -10.44 1.23
C LYS A 41 -6.46 -11.47 0.12
N GLY A 42 -5.93 -12.63 0.47
CA GLY A 42 -5.73 -13.75 -0.46
C GLY A 42 -4.56 -13.59 -1.43
N LEU A 43 -3.73 -12.55 -1.27
CA LEU A 43 -2.55 -12.31 -2.15
C LEU A 43 -1.33 -13.19 -1.79
N GLY A 44 -1.40 -13.91 -0.67
CA GLY A 44 -0.38 -14.88 -0.25
C GLY A 44 0.85 -14.27 0.42
N CYS A 45 1.81 -15.13 0.77
CA CYS A 45 3.03 -14.74 1.50
C CYS A 45 3.97 -13.85 0.68
N ASP A 46 3.98 -14.02 -0.64
CA ASP A 46 4.82 -13.27 -1.55
C ASP A 46 4.51 -11.78 -1.53
N PHE A 47 3.23 -11.42 -1.39
CA PHE A 47 2.80 -10.03 -1.25
C PHE A 47 3.33 -9.37 0.02
N VAL A 48 3.50 -10.13 1.11
CA VAL A 48 3.96 -9.63 2.42
C VAL A 48 5.49 -9.55 2.50
N LYS A 49 6.18 -10.57 1.95
CA LYS A 49 7.63 -10.73 2.12
C LYS A 49 8.45 -10.05 1.03
N LYS A 50 7.88 -9.82 -0.16
CA LYS A 50 8.60 -9.23 -1.29
C LYS A 50 8.30 -7.73 -1.37
N SER A 51 9.19 -6.99 -2.01
CA SER A 51 8.98 -5.56 -2.23
C SER A 51 7.78 -5.31 -3.17
N CYS A 52 7.16 -4.15 -3.03
CA CYS A 52 6.06 -3.75 -3.92
C CYS A 52 6.50 -3.66 -5.39
N LEU A 53 7.78 -3.38 -5.66
CA LEU A 53 8.35 -3.43 -7.01
C LEU A 53 8.21 -4.82 -7.62
N THR A 54 8.52 -5.88 -6.87
CA THR A 54 8.36 -7.26 -7.34
C THR A 54 6.90 -7.59 -7.62
N TRP A 55 5.98 -7.09 -6.78
CA TRP A 55 4.54 -7.26 -7.01
C TRP A 55 4.05 -6.53 -8.26
N MET A 56 4.42 -5.27 -8.45
CA MET A 56 3.99 -4.47 -9.61
C MET A 56 4.50 -5.03 -10.95
N LYS A 57 5.61 -5.77 -10.92
CA LYS A 57 6.15 -6.50 -12.09
C LYS A 57 5.57 -7.91 -12.26
N SER A 58 4.72 -8.37 -11.33
CA SER A 58 4.15 -9.70 -11.38
C SER A 58 3.10 -9.83 -12.49
N PRO A 59 2.82 -11.04 -12.98
CA PRO A 59 1.79 -11.27 -14.00
C PRO A 59 0.36 -11.05 -13.47
N TYR A 60 0.17 -10.97 -12.15
CA TYR A 60 -1.12 -10.73 -11.50
C TYR A 60 -1.60 -9.28 -11.66
N GLY A 61 -0.74 -8.39 -12.17
CA GLY A 61 -1.01 -6.98 -12.33
C GLY A 61 -0.63 -6.15 -11.09
N PRO A 62 -0.63 -4.82 -11.22
CA PRO A 62 -0.11 -3.94 -10.18
C PRO A 62 -1.03 -3.83 -8.96
N TYR A 63 -2.32 -4.16 -9.08
CA TYR A 63 -3.28 -4.09 -7.98
C TYR A 63 -2.83 -4.99 -6.82
N PRO A 64 -2.82 -4.51 -5.56
CA PRO A 64 -3.48 -3.30 -5.04
C PRO A 64 -2.65 -2.01 -5.07
N PHE A 65 -1.44 -2.04 -5.63
CA PHE A 65 -0.63 -0.85 -5.92
C PHE A 65 -1.07 -0.19 -7.23
N CYS A 66 -0.53 1.00 -7.49
CA CYS A 66 -0.82 1.77 -8.69
C CYS A 66 0.46 2.29 -9.35
N THR A 67 0.49 2.26 -10.68
CA THR A 67 1.67 2.64 -11.48
C THR A 67 1.44 3.87 -12.35
N GLN A 68 0.21 4.39 -12.33
CA GLN A 68 -0.26 5.44 -13.21
C GLN A 68 -0.55 6.71 -12.40
N GLU A 69 0.02 7.83 -12.80
CA GLU A 69 -0.21 9.13 -12.17
C GLU A 69 -1.67 9.54 -12.34
N TYR A 70 -2.25 10.11 -11.28
CA TYR A 70 -3.65 10.55 -11.22
C TYR A 70 -4.70 9.48 -11.56
N ASP A 71 -4.35 8.19 -11.53
CA ASP A 71 -5.34 7.12 -11.73
C ASP A 71 -6.38 7.15 -10.62
N MET A 72 -7.64 7.24 -11.02
CA MET A 72 -8.80 7.38 -10.14
C MET A 72 -9.77 6.24 -10.38
N ARG A 73 -10.15 5.55 -9.31
CA ARG A 73 -11.05 4.40 -9.37
C ARG A 73 -11.99 4.37 -8.18
N CYS A 74 -12.99 3.50 -8.22
CA CYS A 74 -13.79 3.20 -7.03
C CYS A 74 -13.00 2.29 -6.09
N ASN A 75 -13.15 2.48 -4.78
CA ASN A 75 -12.64 1.52 -3.80
C ASN A 75 -13.32 0.14 -3.96
N ALA A 76 -12.75 -0.92 -3.38
CA ALA A 76 -13.28 -2.29 -3.43
C ALA A 76 -14.77 -2.38 -3.04
N ASP A 77 -15.18 -1.63 -2.02
CA ASP A 77 -16.57 -1.59 -1.54
C ASP A 77 -17.47 -0.62 -2.34
N ARG A 78 -16.91 0.08 -3.33
CA ARG A 78 -17.59 1.07 -4.20
C ARG A 78 -18.27 2.23 -3.48
N LYS A 79 -17.97 2.45 -2.20
CA LYS A 79 -18.52 3.54 -1.38
C LYS A 79 -17.78 4.87 -1.50
N SER A 80 -16.59 4.87 -2.10
CA SER A 80 -15.77 6.07 -2.23
C SER A 80 -14.88 6.02 -3.48
N LYS A 81 -14.56 7.21 -3.98
CA LYS A 81 -13.56 7.41 -5.03
C LYS A 81 -12.17 7.48 -4.40
N VAL A 82 -11.23 6.75 -4.96
CA VAL A 82 -9.84 6.71 -4.53
C VAL A 82 -8.95 7.15 -5.69
N SER A 83 -7.82 7.79 -5.36
CA SER A 83 -6.80 8.17 -6.32
C SER A 83 -5.47 7.54 -5.95
N CYS A 84 -4.66 7.25 -6.94
CA CYS A 84 -3.28 6.83 -6.75
C CYS A 84 -2.48 7.93 -6.03
N ASN A 85 -1.73 7.59 -4.98
CA ASN A 85 -0.86 8.52 -4.25
C ASN A 85 0.55 8.64 -4.84
N LEU A 86 0.68 8.33 -6.13
CA LEU A 86 1.93 8.46 -6.88
C LEU A 86 2.20 9.94 -7.13
N ILE A 87 3.38 10.41 -6.72
CA ILE A 87 3.81 11.79 -6.95
C ILE A 87 5.10 11.79 -7.74
N ARG A 88 5.19 12.72 -8.70
CA ARG A 88 6.48 13.08 -9.31
C ARG A 88 7.34 13.73 -8.26
N SER A 89 8.66 13.58 -8.40
CA SER A 89 9.54 14.12 -7.39
C SER A 89 10.82 14.76 -7.88
N SER A 90 11.16 15.83 -7.18
CA SER A 90 12.48 16.45 -7.07
C SER A 90 13.24 16.03 -5.78
N SER A 91 12.55 15.43 -4.81
CA SER A 91 13.05 15.05 -3.48
C SER A 91 13.53 13.60 -3.47
N ARG A 92 14.78 13.37 -3.07
CA ARG A 92 15.41 12.04 -3.08
C ARG A 92 14.82 11.14 -1.98
N VAL A 93 14.04 10.13 -2.37
CA VAL A 93 13.71 8.98 -1.52
C VAL A 93 15.02 8.24 -1.23
N PRO A 94 15.23 7.64 -0.03
CA PRO A 94 16.41 6.82 0.20
C PRO A 94 16.52 5.70 -0.84
N ALA A 95 17.75 5.38 -1.26
CA ALA A 95 18.01 4.45 -2.38
C ALA A 95 17.38 3.06 -2.19
N GLU A 96 17.20 2.62 -0.93
CA GLU A 96 16.55 1.34 -0.61
C GLU A 96 15.05 1.29 -0.97
N TYR A 97 14.42 2.46 -1.10
CA TYR A 97 13.00 2.63 -1.44
C TYR A 97 12.81 3.22 -2.83
N ASP A 98 13.88 3.27 -3.63
CA ASP A 98 13.79 3.68 -5.03
C ASP A 98 13.27 2.51 -5.87
N TYR A 99 11.97 2.54 -6.15
CA TYR A 99 11.29 1.54 -6.98
C TYR A 99 11.20 1.93 -8.45
N ASN A 100 11.92 2.97 -8.89
CA ASN A 100 11.90 3.37 -10.30
C ASN A 100 12.51 2.27 -11.18
N SER A 101 11.74 1.85 -12.18
CA SER A 101 12.15 0.86 -13.17
C SER A 101 11.71 1.34 -14.55
N PRO A 102 12.43 1.00 -15.64
CA PRO A 102 12.04 1.41 -16.98
C PRO A 102 10.57 1.09 -17.27
N ASN A 103 9.82 2.10 -17.71
CA ASN A 103 8.39 2.02 -18.07
C ASN A 103 7.44 1.53 -16.97
N LEU A 104 7.87 1.51 -15.70
CA LEU A 104 7.00 1.12 -14.58
C LEU A 104 5.97 2.21 -14.29
N PHE A 105 6.44 3.42 -13.97
CA PHE A 105 5.56 4.54 -13.66
C PHE A 105 5.28 5.38 -14.90
N LYS A 106 4.02 5.78 -15.06
CA LYS A 106 3.53 6.51 -16.22
C LYS A 106 2.73 7.74 -15.84
N ASP A 107 2.86 8.80 -16.63
CA ASP A 107 1.97 9.96 -16.56
C ASP A 107 0.65 9.72 -17.28
N GLU A 108 -0.30 10.65 -17.13
CA GLU A 108 -1.61 10.66 -17.81
C GLU A 108 -1.55 10.46 -19.34
N ASN A 109 -0.42 10.77 -19.97
CA ASN A 109 -0.16 10.61 -21.41
C ASN A 109 0.59 9.30 -21.74
N ASN A 110 0.66 8.35 -20.79
CA ASN A 110 1.38 7.09 -20.88
C ASN A 110 2.91 7.22 -21.05
N LYS A 111 3.50 8.37 -20.74
CA LYS A 111 4.94 8.59 -20.81
C LYS A 111 5.61 8.07 -19.54
N PRO A 112 6.78 7.42 -19.65
CA PRO A 112 7.52 6.97 -18.48
C PRO A 112 7.97 8.18 -17.64
N ILE A 113 7.74 8.10 -16.33
CA ILE A 113 8.13 9.13 -15.37
C ILE A 113 8.90 8.53 -14.20
N ALA A 114 9.75 9.34 -13.56
CA ALA A 114 10.31 9.01 -12.26
C ALA A 114 9.36 9.49 -11.16
N ALA A 115 8.87 8.56 -10.35
CA ALA A 115 7.84 8.85 -9.35
C ALA A 115 7.92 7.86 -8.17
N TYR A 116 7.20 8.18 -7.09
CA TYR A 116 7.11 7.33 -5.91
C TYR A 116 5.80 7.54 -5.15
N GLY A 117 5.46 6.63 -4.25
CA GLY A 117 4.33 6.79 -3.33
C GLY A 117 4.63 7.82 -2.25
N GLN A 118 3.67 8.70 -1.98
CA GLN A 118 3.85 9.83 -1.05
C GLN A 118 4.19 9.44 0.41
N GLU A 119 3.85 8.22 0.84
CA GLU A 119 3.80 7.87 2.26
C GLU A 119 4.95 6.94 2.70
N GLN A 120 5.77 7.41 3.64
CA GLN A 120 6.84 6.61 4.25
C GLN A 120 6.30 5.38 5.02
N ILE A 121 5.09 5.46 5.57
CA ILE A 121 4.45 4.33 6.27
C ILE A 121 4.14 3.14 5.35
N ALA A 122 4.08 3.38 4.04
CA ALA A 122 3.94 2.35 3.01
C ALA A 122 5.26 2.13 2.25
N ASP A 123 6.40 2.46 2.87
CA ASP A 123 7.74 2.37 2.26
C ASP A 123 7.86 3.11 0.92
N TYR A 124 7.09 4.18 0.71
CA TYR A 124 7.01 4.88 -0.58
C TYR A 124 6.43 4.02 -1.74
N CYS A 125 5.76 2.91 -1.43
CA CYS A 125 4.99 2.16 -2.42
C CYS A 125 3.70 2.93 -2.77
N PRO A 126 3.40 3.11 -4.07
CA PRO A 126 2.20 3.81 -4.51
C PRO A 126 0.95 2.92 -4.42
N TYR A 127 -0.09 3.40 -3.75
CA TYR A 127 -1.38 2.71 -3.56
C TYR A 127 -2.55 3.68 -3.68
N TYR A 128 -3.76 3.14 -3.85
CA TYR A 128 -4.98 3.94 -3.93
C TYR A 128 -5.41 4.40 -2.54
N ARG A 129 -5.56 5.71 -2.36
CA ARG A 129 -6.08 6.33 -1.13
C ARG A 129 -7.29 7.21 -1.42
N VAL A 130 -8.11 7.45 -0.41
CA VAL A 130 -9.15 8.48 -0.51
C VAL A 130 -8.44 9.83 -0.57
N ASN A 131 -8.75 10.60 -1.61
CA ASN A 131 -8.29 11.98 -1.70
C ASN A 131 -9.32 12.87 -1.00
N ILE A 132 -8.97 13.34 0.20
CA ILE A 132 -9.83 14.20 1.03
C ILE A 132 -10.15 15.53 0.32
N SER A 133 -9.36 15.95 -0.68
CA SER A 133 -9.66 17.14 -1.48
C SER A 133 -10.86 16.97 -2.42
N LEU A 134 -11.37 15.75 -2.62
CA LEU A 134 -12.57 15.47 -3.44
C LEU A 134 -13.85 15.29 -2.59
N HIS A 135 -13.81 15.56 -1.28
CA HIS A 135 -14.98 15.47 -0.39
C HIS A 135 -15.79 16.79 -0.27
N TRP A 136 -15.45 17.81 -1.07
CA TRP A 136 -16.09 19.12 -1.07
C TRP A 136 -16.75 19.50 -2.40
N PHE A 137 -17.26 18.53 -3.15
CA PHE A 137 -18.15 18.77 -4.30
C PHE A 137 -19.40 17.89 -4.21
#